data_AF-A0A956IPS6-F1
#
_entry.id   AF-A0A956IPS6-F1
#
_cell.length_a   1.000
_cell.length_b   1.000
_cell.length_c   1.000
_cell.angle_alpha   90.00
_cell.angle_beta   90.00
_cell.angle_gamma   90.00
#
_symmetry.space_group_name_H-M   'P 1'
#
loop_
_entity.id
_entity.type
_entity.pdbx_description
1 polymer ?
#
loop_
_entity_poly.entity_id
_entity_poly.type
_entity_poly.pdbx_seq_one_letter_code
_entity_poly.pdbx_strand_id
1 'polypeptide(L)'
;LQGAILVEDPQNLAVETPVGHRHHGTAVVSVALWRDIDSPAPQPSRPIYVRPIMHHDGGLERCPADQILAEVLREAVERMPRSVAVVNLSIGVWNREYDGREPSALARVLDALAWQYKVLFIVAAGNYDPRHDALQVSARAGDDATVRHRALLQAVRQSSDMRRLLSPAESINALTVGALDEDDIGNTRPGWSPAWNTRGPAIYSRQGRGHRRANKPELVVPGGQQPLQLHARDGSSCRVVPFVYERPVRNLGGVGVAVAAPGGPASPTRGKRFVRGTSFAAPRVTHAAAHLSDALDALVASTGINLFGDAPRALWLKCLLVHCASRRELEPWAGLDEDAQDLLDRTVGFGALDPQRLGSCTRHRFTVIAGGELHQDQAHRYALPLPNGLRELKSFRRSLRITVAWFAPPWPASSSYRGAKIKLEPVEPKGLSFNRGREVNHHIESRGTIIHQVRHGRGKATYRADSEIALTVACQADAMKHIDEPIPYVIAASLDVEPDLEVDIYQEVKQRLAVPVRVGAR
;
A
#
# COMPACT_ATOMS: atom_id res chain seq x y z
N LEU A 1 11.29 -2.25 -22.40
CA LEU A 1 12.03 -1.56 -21.33
C LEU A 1 12.92 -0.46 -21.88
N GLN A 2 13.59 -0.69 -23.02
CA GLN A 2 14.38 0.35 -23.71
C GLN A 2 13.58 1.64 -23.91
N GLY A 3 14.18 2.79 -23.60
CA GLY A 3 13.55 4.11 -23.67
C GLY A 3 12.69 4.49 -22.46
N ALA A 4 12.27 3.54 -21.63
CA ALA A 4 11.44 3.80 -20.44
C ALA A 4 12.23 3.82 -19.12
N ILE A 5 13.52 3.45 -19.14
CA ILE A 5 14.37 3.36 -17.95
C ILE A 5 15.70 4.08 -18.14
N LEU A 6 16.23 4.60 -17.03
CA LEU A 6 17.58 5.16 -16.91
C LEU A 6 18.35 4.29 -15.93
N VAL A 7 19.35 3.55 -16.42
CA VAL A 7 20.14 2.62 -15.59
C VAL A 7 21.45 3.29 -15.17
N GLU A 8 21.70 3.36 -13.87
CA GLU A 8 23.01 3.75 -13.32
C GLU A 8 23.61 2.55 -12.56
N ASP A 9 24.69 1.98 -13.10
CA ASP A 9 25.34 0.76 -12.61
C ASP A 9 26.83 1.00 -12.35
N PRO A 10 27.22 1.73 -11.29
CA PRO A 10 28.61 2.06 -11.04
C PRO A 10 29.43 0.89 -10.51
N GLN A 11 28.77 -0.12 -9.95
CA GLN A 11 29.39 -1.40 -9.59
C GLN A 11 29.59 -2.32 -10.81
N ASN A 12 29.08 -1.93 -11.98
CA ASN A 12 29.17 -2.69 -13.23
C ASN A 12 28.62 -4.13 -13.09
N LEU A 13 27.58 -4.31 -12.27
CA LEU A 13 26.94 -5.61 -12.02
C LEU A 13 26.37 -6.24 -13.29
N ALA A 14 26.11 -5.42 -14.31
CA ALA A 14 25.72 -5.87 -15.64
C ALA A 14 26.74 -6.83 -16.28
N VAL A 15 28.04 -6.71 -15.97
CA VAL A 15 29.09 -7.60 -16.47
C VAL A 15 29.01 -8.97 -15.80
N GLU A 16 28.77 -9.00 -14.49
CA GLU A 16 28.66 -10.24 -13.71
C GLU A 16 27.33 -10.95 -13.92
N THR A 17 26.28 -10.22 -14.31
CA THR A 17 24.94 -10.76 -14.54
C THR A 17 24.52 -10.56 -16.00
N PRO A 18 24.78 -11.52 -16.90
CA PRO A 18 24.31 -11.48 -18.27
C PRO A 18 22.79 -11.35 -18.35
N VAL A 19 22.27 -10.81 -19.45
CA VAL A 19 20.82 -10.55 -19.65
C VAL A 19 19.98 -11.79 -19.35
N GLY A 20 20.45 -12.99 -19.72
CA GLY A 20 19.78 -14.27 -19.47
C GLY A 20 19.49 -14.59 -18.01
N HIS A 21 20.14 -13.91 -17.07
CA HIS A 21 20.06 -14.12 -15.63
C HIS A 21 19.39 -12.96 -14.87
N ARG A 22 18.92 -11.92 -15.57
CA ARG A 22 18.26 -10.73 -14.97
C ARG A 22 16.76 -10.95 -14.90
N HIS A 23 16.25 -11.51 -13.81
CA HIS A 23 14.86 -11.97 -13.71
C HIS A 23 13.97 -11.10 -12.82
N HIS A 24 14.36 -10.85 -11.58
CA HIS A 24 13.54 -10.21 -10.55
C HIS A 24 13.43 -8.71 -10.81
N GLY A 25 14.56 -8.01 -10.91
CA GLY A 25 14.57 -6.57 -11.19
C GLY A 25 13.85 -6.22 -12.50
N THR A 26 14.10 -6.99 -13.57
CA THR A 26 13.39 -6.87 -14.86
C THR A 26 11.88 -6.98 -14.70
N ALA A 27 11.41 -7.96 -13.93
CA ALA A 27 9.99 -8.17 -13.68
C ALA A 27 9.38 -7.05 -12.82
N VAL A 28 10.08 -6.59 -11.77
CA VAL A 28 9.63 -5.47 -10.92
C VAL A 28 9.44 -4.20 -11.75
N VAL A 29 10.43 -3.84 -12.57
CA VAL A 29 10.36 -2.68 -13.47
C VAL A 29 9.24 -2.84 -14.49
N SER A 30 9.07 -4.04 -15.05
CA SER A 30 7.96 -4.36 -15.95
C SER A 30 6.60 -4.05 -15.32
N VAL A 31 6.39 -4.45 -14.06
CA VAL A 31 5.14 -4.18 -13.35
C VAL A 31 4.98 -2.70 -13.04
N ALA A 32 6.06 -1.99 -12.71
CA ALA A 32 5.99 -0.54 -12.47
C ALA A 32 5.60 0.24 -13.74
N LEU A 33 5.97 -0.25 -14.93
CA LEU A 33 5.61 0.37 -16.21
C LEU A 33 4.21 0.00 -16.68
N TRP A 34 3.88 -1.30 -16.70
CA TRP A 34 2.68 -1.80 -17.40
C TRP A 34 1.66 -2.46 -16.48
N ARG A 35 1.98 -2.67 -15.20
CA ARG A 35 1.30 -3.58 -14.28
C ARG A 35 1.37 -5.04 -14.74
N ASP A 36 0.51 -5.41 -15.68
CA ASP A 36 0.46 -6.74 -16.28
C ASP A 36 0.65 -6.59 -17.80
N ILE A 37 1.61 -7.28 -18.39
CA ILE A 37 1.91 -7.13 -19.83
C ILE A 37 0.72 -7.57 -20.69
N ASP A 38 -0.09 -8.52 -20.22
CA ASP A 38 -1.22 -9.04 -20.99
C ASP A 38 -2.50 -8.20 -20.78
N SER A 39 -2.48 -7.27 -19.82
CA SER A 39 -3.51 -6.24 -19.61
C SER A 39 -2.84 -4.90 -19.24
N PRO A 40 -2.09 -4.28 -20.18
CA PRO A 40 -1.19 -3.19 -19.85
C PRO A 40 -1.95 -1.93 -19.50
N ALA A 41 -1.57 -1.31 -18.38
CA ALA A 41 -2.01 0.03 -18.03
C ALA A 41 -1.19 1.10 -18.78
N PRO A 42 -1.70 2.34 -18.89
CA PRO A 42 -0.94 3.46 -19.42
C PRO A 42 0.40 3.62 -18.70
N GLN A 43 1.48 3.79 -19.45
CA GLN A 43 2.81 3.94 -18.86
C GLN A 43 2.90 5.26 -18.08
N PRO A 44 3.69 5.30 -17.00
CA PRO A 44 4.08 6.56 -16.38
C PRO A 44 4.69 7.52 -17.40
N SER A 45 4.41 8.82 -17.28
CA SER A 45 4.97 9.85 -18.17
C SER A 45 6.48 10.06 -18.00
N ARG A 46 7.04 9.60 -16.88
CA ARG A 46 8.44 9.78 -16.48
C ARG A 46 9.21 8.46 -16.56
N PRO A 47 10.50 8.50 -16.95
CA PRO A 47 11.33 7.30 -16.97
C PRO A 47 11.60 6.78 -15.55
N ILE A 48 11.80 5.48 -15.43
CA ILE A 48 12.18 4.85 -14.16
C ILE A 48 13.71 4.87 -14.03
N TYR A 49 14.21 5.51 -12.97
CA TYR A 49 15.61 5.37 -12.57
C TYR A 49 15.83 3.99 -11.93
N VAL A 50 16.82 3.26 -12.43
CA VAL A 50 17.15 1.90 -11.99
C VAL A 50 18.59 1.86 -11.51
N ARG A 51 18.76 1.48 -10.24
CA ARG A 51 20.04 1.19 -9.62
C ARG A 51 20.13 -0.32 -9.35
N PRO A 52 20.92 -1.08 -10.12
CA PRO A 52 21.18 -2.47 -9.80
C PRO A 52 21.87 -2.61 -8.44
N ILE A 53 21.38 -3.52 -7.60
CA ILE A 53 21.92 -3.81 -6.26
C ILE A 53 22.09 -5.32 -6.02
N MET A 54 21.84 -6.13 -7.04
CA MET A 54 21.93 -7.59 -6.98
C MET A 54 22.61 -8.14 -8.23
N HIS A 55 23.38 -9.20 -8.06
CA HIS A 55 23.89 -10.04 -9.15
C HIS A 55 23.34 -11.46 -9.04
N HIS A 56 23.46 -12.25 -10.10
CA HIS A 56 23.09 -13.67 -10.09
C HIS A 56 24.28 -14.53 -9.62
N ASP A 57 24.20 -15.09 -8.41
CA ASP A 57 25.31 -15.81 -7.75
C ASP A 57 25.52 -17.26 -8.23
N GLY A 58 24.88 -17.65 -9.33
CA GLY A 58 24.82 -19.04 -9.82
C GLY A 58 23.57 -19.79 -9.37
N GLY A 59 22.80 -19.25 -8.42
CA GLY A 59 21.50 -19.79 -8.02
C GLY A 59 20.37 -18.75 -7.98
N LEU A 60 20.58 -17.63 -7.30
CA LEU A 60 19.57 -16.59 -7.08
C LEU A 60 20.15 -15.19 -7.29
N GLU A 61 19.28 -14.23 -7.60
CA GLU A 61 19.65 -12.81 -7.58
C GLU A 61 19.77 -12.34 -6.13
N ARG A 62 20.96 -11.86 -5.74
CA ARG A 62 21.26 -11.43 -4.37
C ARG A 62 22.23 -10.25 -4.36
N CYS A 63 22.21 -9.50 -3.25
CA CYS A 63 23.25 -8.51 -2.98
C CYS A 63 24.62 -9.20 -2.96
N PRO A 64 25.67 -8.62 -3.57
CA PRO A 64 27.03 -9.15 -3.49
C PRO A 64 27.43 -9.47 -2.05
N ALA A 65 28.07 -10.63 -1.83
CA ALA A 65 28.35 -11.15 -0.49
C ALA A 65 29.37 -10.31 0.30
N ASP A 66 30.19 -9.54 -0.41
CA ASP A 66 31.17 -8.59 0.10
C ASP A 66 30.57 -7.20 0.39
N GLN A 67 29.26 -7.01 0.15
CA GLN A 67 28.57 -5.74 0.36
C GLN A 67 27.47 -5.85 1.42
N ILE A 68 27.33 -4.78 2.20
CA ILE A 68 26.24 -4.64 3.16
C ILE A 68 25.06 -3.95 2.45
N LEU A 69 23.94 -4.65 2.29
CA LEU A 69 22.75 -4.12 1.61
C LEU A 69 22.32 -2.73 2.11
N ALA A 70 22.43 -2.48 3.42
CA ALA A 70 22.13 -1.17 4.01
C ALA A 70 23.01 -0.04 3.46
N GLU A 71 24.30 -0.30 3.24
CA GLU A 71 25.24 0.67 2.68
C GLU A 71 24.98 0.90 1.20
N VAL A 72 24.70 -0.17 0.45
CA VAL A 72 24.33 -0.08 -0.97
C VAL A 72 23.08 0.76 -1.16
N LEU A 73 22.05 0.56 -0.32
CA LEU A 73 20.83 1.38 -0.38
C LEU A 73 21.07 2.83 0.03
N ARG A 74 21.91 3.07 1.05
CA ARG A 74 22.30 4.43 1.44
C ARG A 74 22.99 5.16 0.29
N GLU A 75 23.98 4.53 -0.35
CA GLU A 75 24.67 5.09 -1.51
C GLU A 75 23.73 5.33 -2.69
N ALA A 76 22.83 4.38 -2.98
CA ALA A 76 21.86 4.51 -4.05
C ALA A 76 20.94 5.73 -3.86
N VAL A 77 20.49 5.99 -2.63
CA VAL A 77 19.63 7.14 -2.29
C VAL A 77 20.41 8.44 -2.23
N GLU A 78 21.67 8.40 -1.81
CA GLU A 78 22.57 9.56 -1.84
C GLU A 78 22.83 10.06 -3.26
N ARG A 79 22.96 9.14 -4.22
CA ARG A 79 23.32 9.42 -5.62
C ARG A 79 22.14 9.62 -6.57
N MET A 80 20.97 9.06 -6.27
CA MET A 80 19.81 9.17 -7.16
C MET A 80 19.45 10.64 -7.44
N PRO A 81 18.85 10.96 -8.60
CA PRO A 81 18.39 12.30 -8.89
C PRO A 81 17.46 12.85 -7.80
N ARG A 82 17.65 14.11 -7.40
CA ARG A 82 16.84 14.76 -6.34
C ARG A 82 15.36 14.89 -6.71
N SER A 83 15.00 14.72 -7.98
CA SER A 83 13.63 14.65 -8.47
C SER A 83 12.91 13.34 -8.11
N VAL A 84 13.61 12.31 -7.64
CA VAL A 84 13.01 11.03 -7.23
C VAL A 84 12.27 11.20 -5.91
N ALA A 85 10.94 11.07 -5.94
CA ALA A 85 10.09 11.13 -4.75
C ALA A 85 9.69 9.74 -4.20
N VAL A 86 9.85 8.68 -5.01
CA VAL A 86 9.41 7.31 -4.67
C VAL A 86 10.51 6.32 -5.04
N VAL A 87 10.85 5.44 -4.09
CA VAL A 87 11.79 4.33 -4.28
C VAL A 87 11.04 3.02 -4.04
N ASN A 88 11.00 2.15 -5.05
CA ASN A 88 10.41 0.83 -4.93
C ASN A 88 11.46 -0.18 -4.44
N LEU A 89 11.20 -0.80 -3.29
CA LEU A 89 12.03 -1.85 -2.73
C LEU A 89 11.24 -3.17 -2.64
N SER A 90 11.21 -3.91 -3.76
CA SER A 90 10.59 -5.23 -3.86
C SER A 90 11.48 -6.37 -3.34
N ILE A 91 12.37 -6.07 -2.39
CA ILE A 91 13.30 -7.01 -1.78
C ILE A 91 13.14 -6.99 -0.27
N GLY A 92 13.50 -8.11 0.36
CA GLY A 92 13.54 -8.25 1.82
C GLY A 92 14.59 -9.28 2.22
N VAL A 93 14.93 -9.30 3.50
CA VAL A 93 15.90 -10.24 4.06
C VAL A 93 15.17 -11.54 4.41
N TRP A 94 15.34 -12.56 3.57
CA TRP A 94 14.54 -13.79 3.60
C TRP A 94 14.55 -14.55 4.94
N ASN A 95 15.64 -14.47 5.70
CA ASN A 95 15.82 -15.12 6.99
C ASN A 95 15.64 -14.18 8.19
N ARG A 96 15.08 -12.97 7.97
CA ARG A 96 14.91 -11.97 9.03
C ARG A 96 13.46 -11.54 9.14
N GLU A 97 12.69 -12.40 9.77
CA GLU A 97 11.33 -12.09 10.20
C GLU A 97 11.36 -11.01 11.29
N TYR A 98 10.43 -10.07 11.21
CA TYR A 98 10.29 -9.05 12.22
C TYR A 98 9.73 -9.64 13.50
N ASP A 99 10.48 -9.55 14.59
CA ASP A 99 10.15 -10.18 15.87
C ASP A 99 9.12 -9.42 16.70
N GLY A 100 8.72 -8.22 16.25
CA GLY A 100 7.75 -7.37 16.94
C GLY A 100 8.37 -6.39 17.94
N ARG A 101 9.70 -6.42 18.17
CA ARG A 101 10.39 -5.63 19.18
C ARG A 101 10.92 -4.32 18.60
N GLU A 102 12.13 -4.36 18.06
CA GLU A 102 12.83 -3.19 17.55
C GLU A 102 12.95 -3.23 16.03
N PRO A 103 12.83 -2.08 15.33
CA PRO A 103 13.05 -2.04 13.90
C PRO A 103 14.43 -2.61 13.54
N SER A 104 14.49 -3.44 12.50
CA SER A 104 15.74 -4.00 12.02
C SER A 104 16.71 -2.93 11.52
N ALA A 105 18.00 -3.26 11.41
CA ALA A 105 19.01 -2.34 10.90
C ALA A 105 18.63 -1.75 9.52
N LEU A 106 18.09 -2.59 8.62
CA LEU A 106 17.67 -2.13 7.30
C LEU A 106 16.44 -1.21 7.37
N ALA A 107 15.46 -1.50 8.24
CA ALA A 107 14.33 -0.61 8.46
C ALA A 107 14.77 0.74 9.05
N ARG A 108 15.76 0.74 9.96
CA ARG A 108 16.35 1.98 10.50
C ARG A 108 17.01 2.82 9.44
N VAL A 109 17.74 2.20 8.51
CA VAL A 109 18.33 2.87 7.36
C VAL A 109 17.25 3.48 6.48
N LEU A 110 16.18 2.74 6.14
CA LEU A 110 15.09 3.28 5.34
C LEU A 110 14.38 4.45 6.04
N ASP A 111 14.13 4.35 7.34
CA ASP A 111 13.47 5.42 8.09
C ASP A 111 14.32 6.69 8.16
N ALA A 112 15.63 6.55 8.34
CA ALA A 112 16.58 7.66 8.33
C ALA A 112 16.65 8.32 6.95
N LEU A 113 16.77 7.52 5.88
CA LEU A 113 16.80 8.01 4.51
C LEU A 113 15.48 8.68 4.10
N ALA A 114 14.33 8.13 4.52
CA ALA A 114 13.02 8.72 4.26
C ALA A 114 12.89 10.09 4.93
N TRP A 115 13.36 10.21 6.17
CA TRP A 115 13.36 11.47 6.91
C TRP A 115 14.33 12.50 6.31
N GLN A 116 15.56 12.09 5.99
CA GLN A 116 16.62 12.98 5.53
C GLN A 116 16.39 13.46 4.08
N TYR A 117 16.01 12.55 3.18
CA TYR A 117 15.85 12.85 1.75
C TYR A 117 14.40 13.11 1.35
N LYS A 118 13.47 13.07 2.31
CA LYS A 118 12.02 13.25 2.10
C LYS A 118 11.49 12.38 0.95
N VAL A 119 11.93 11.12 0.91
CA VAL A 119 11.58 10.14 -0.13
C VAL A 119 10.68 9.05 0.44
N LEU A 120 9.72 8.58 -0.37
CA LEU A 120 8.83 7.49 0.01
C LEU A 120 9.42 6.15 -0.44
N PHE A 121 9.71 5.25 0.50
CA PHE A 121 9.95 3.85 0.17
C PHE A 121 8.64 3.09 0.08
N ILE A 122 8.43 2.37 -1.03
CA ILE A 122 7.37 1.37 -1.18
C ILE A 122 8.01 0.00 -1.04
N VAL A 123 7.62 -0.75 0.00
CA VAL A 123 8.30 -1.99 0.41
C VAL A 123 7.33 -3.17 0.32
N ALA A 124 7.77 -4.30 -0.22
CA ALA A 124 6.98 -5.52 -0.20
C ALA A 124 6.90 -6.11 1.23
N ALA A 125 5.72 -6.57 1.66
CA ALA A 125 5.55 -7.17 2.99
C ALA A 125 6.38 -8.46 3.21
N GLY A 126 6.77 -9.10 2.11
CA GLY A 126 7.48 -10.37 2.09
C GLY A 126 6.55 -11.53 1.74
N ASN A 127 7.15 -12.63 1.27
CA ASN A 127 6.43 -13.83 0.91
C ASN A 127 6.70 -14.92 1.96
N TYR A 128 5.63 -15.50 2.49
CA TYR A 128 5.66 -16.73 3.27
C TYR A 128 5.57 -17.89 2.29
N ASP A 129 6.44 -18.89 2.44
CA ASP A 129 6.37 -20.10 1.63
C ASP A 129 5.48 -21.12 2.35
N PRO A 130 4.26 -21.34 1.86
CA PRO A 130 3.26 -22.13 2.55
C PRO A 130 3.48 -23.66 2.42
N ARG A 131 4.58 -24.11 1.81
CA ARG A 131 5.04 -25.51 1.91
C ARG A 131 5.58 -25.85 3.29
N HIS A 132 6.20 -24.88 3.98
CA HIS A 132 6.94 -25.14 5.22
C HIS A 132 6.07 -25.76 6.32
N ASP A 133 4.79 -25.39 6.39
CA ASP A 133 3.86 -25.91 7.41
C ASP A 133 2.78 -26.82 6.86
N ALA A 134 3.00 -27.36 5.66
CA ALA A 134 2.13 -28.34 5.04
C ALA A 134 0.65 -27.94 4.98
N LEU A 135 0.32 -26.63 4.97
CA LEU A 135 -1.01 -26.03 5.13
C LEU A 135 -2.15 -27.06 5.01
N GLN A 136 -2.44 -27.74 6.13
CA GLN A 136 -3.32 -28.90 6.12
C GLN A 136 -4.76 -28.42 6.13
N VAL A 137 -5.28 -28.14 4.93
CA VAL A 137 -6.71 -27.89 4.77
C VAL A 137 -7.41 -29.24 4.83
N SER A 138 -8.11 -29.52 5.93
CA SER A 138 -9.02 -30.66 6.02
C SER A 138 -10.26 -30.38 5.17
N ALA A 139 -10.15 -30.60 3.86
CA ALA A 139 -11.28 -30.57 2.94
C ALA A 139 -11.26 -31.84 2.06
N ARG A 140 -12.42 -32.27 1.59
CA ARG A 140 -12.59 -33.37 0.64
C ARG A 140 -12.82 -32.82 -0.77
N ALA A 141 -12.48 -33.59 -1.80
CA ALA A 141 -12.67 -33.18 -3.20
C ALA A 141 -14.14 -32.86 -3.53
N GLY A 142 -15.09 -33.48 -2.81
CA GLY A 142 -16.52 -33.25 -2.94
C GLY A 142 -17.12 -32.19 -1.99
N ASP A 143 -16.31 -31.57 -1.12
CA ASP A 143 -16.82 -30.51 -0.25
C ASP A 143 -17.26 -29.31 -1.10
N ASP A 144 -18.24 -28.54 -0.61
CA ASP A 144 -18.60 -27.30 -1.28
C ASP A 144 -17.52 -26.22 -1.10
N ALA A 145 -17.66 -25.14 -1.87
CA ALA A 145 -16.72 -24.03 -1.85
C ALA A 145 -16.62 -23.37 -0.45
N THR A 146 -17.72 -23.31 0.30
CA THR A 146 -17.79 -22.66 1.61
C THR A 146 -16.99 -23.43 2.65
N VAL A 147 -17.09 -24.76 2.65
CA VAL A 147 -16.29 -25.63 3.53
C VAL A 147 -14.80 -25.48 3.25
N ARG A 148 -14.41 -25.46 1.96
CA ARG A 148 -13.01 -25.21 1.57
C ARG A 148 -12.49 -23.85 2.03
N HIS A 149 -13.28 -22.79 1.84
CA HIS A 149 -12.92 -21.44 2.28
C HIS A 149 -12.70 -21.39 3.80
N ARG A 150 -13.61 -21.99 4.57
CA ARG A 150 -13.49 -22.03 6.04
C ARG A 150 -12.25 -22.79 6.49
N ALA A 151 -11.97 -23.94 5.89
CA ALA A 151 -10.80 -24.74 6.21
C ALA A 151 -9.49 -24.00 5.85
N LEU A 152 -9.45 -23.30 4.72
CA LEU A 152 -8.31 -22.47 4.34
C LEU A 152 -8.12 -21.29 5.29
N LEU A 153 -9.19 -20.58 5.64
CA LEU A 153 -9.15 -19.47 6.59
C LEU A 153 -8.62 -19.93 7.95
N GLN A 154 -9.09 -21.09 8.45
CA GLN A 154 -8.61 -21.68 9.69
C GLN A 154 -7.11 -21.98 9.62
N ALA A 155 -6.63 -22.57 8.52
CA ALA A 155 -5.21 -22.83 8.33
C ALA A 155 -4.36 -21.55 8.25
N VAL A 156 -4.89 -20.47 7.65
CA VAL A 156 -4.23 -19.15 7.67
C VAL A 156 -4.15 -18.58 9.08
N ARG A 157 -5.22 -18.70 9.88
CA ARG A 157 -5.23 -18.26 11.29
C ARG A 157 -4.19 -19.03 12.13
N GLN A 158 -4.17 -20.36 12.00
CA GLN A 158 -3.24 -21.23 12.73
C GLN A 158 -1.76 -21.00 12.36
N SER A 159 -1.48 -20.49 11.15
CA SER A 159 -0.11 -20.20 10.70
C SER A 159 0.28 -18.72 10.83
N SER A 160 -0.52 -17.88 11.49
CA SER A 160 -0.30 -16.43 11.56
C SER A 160 1.05 -16.04 12.19
N ASP A 161 1.49 -16.76 13.23
CA ASP A 161 2.76 -16.47 13.90
C ASP A 161 4.01 -16.67 13.03
N MET A 162 3.91 -17.52 12.01
CA MET A 162 4.98 -17.85 11.05
C MET A 162 4.95 -16.96 9.81
N ARG A 163 3.95 -16.06 9.73
CA ARG A 163 3.73 -15.16 8.59
C ARG A 163 4.19 -13.76 8.87
N ARG A 164 4.98 -13.51 9.92
CA ARG A 164 5.45 -12.15 10.28
C ARG A 164 6.14 -11.46 9.10
N LEU A 165 6.06 -10.14 9.03
CA LEU A 165 6.74 -9.33 8.02
C LEU A 165 8.23 -9.67 7.90
N LEU A 166 8.82 -9.53 6.71
CA LEU A 166 10.28 -9.57 6.54
C LEU A 166 10.88 -8.19 6.64
N SER A 167 12.08 -8.08 7.22
CA SER A 167 12.88 -6.85 7.15
C SER A 167 13.10 -6.41 5.69
N PRO A 168 12.87 -5.13 5.33
CA PRO A 168 12.59 -3.97 6.19
C PRO A 168 11.11 -3.51 6.22
N ALA A 169 10.16 -4.41 5.94
CA ALA A 169 8.74 -4.08 5.81
C ALA A 169 8.08 -3.53 7.08
N GLU A 170 8.76 -3.61 8.23
CA GLU A 170 8.35 -3.01 9.51
C GLU A 170 8.67 -1.52 9.64
N SER A 171 9.42 -0.92 8.70
CA SER A 171 9.80 0.50 8.69
C SER A 171 8.61 1.41 8.99
N ILE A 172 8.82 2.40 9.88
CA ILE A 172 7.75 3.31 10.30
C ILE A 172 7.42 4.34 9.22
N ASN A 173 8.37 4.71 8.35
CA ASN A 173 8.19 5.73 7.33
C ASN A 173 7.85 5.15 5.95
N ALA A 174 8.25 3.91 5.64
CA ALA A 174 7.91 3.24 4.39
C ALA A 174 6.42 2.90 4.29
N LEU A 175 5.92 2.80 3.07
CA LEU A 175 4.61 2.24 2.74
C LEU A 175 4.78 0.75 2.42
N THR A 176 4.27 -0.11 3.28
CA THR A 176 4.39 -1.57 3.15
C THR A 176 3.18 -2.14 2.43
N VAL A 177 3.44 -2.95 1.41
CA VAL A 177 2.46 -3.46 0.46
C VAL A 177 2.33 -4.97 0.60
N GLY A 178 1.13 -5.42 0.98
CA GLY A 178 0.74 -6.83 0.89
C GLY A 178 0.13 -7.17 -0.47
N ALA A 179 -0.19 -8.45 -0.66
CA ALA A 179 -0.73 -8.95 -1.93
C ALA A 179 -2.16 -9.48 -1.77
N LEU A 180 -2.99 -9.24 -2.78
CA LEU A 180 -4.24 -9.95 -3.02
C LEU A 180 -4.00 -11.17 -3.92
N ASP A 181 -4.82 -12.19 -3.74
CA ASP A 181 -4.81 -13.40 -4.58
C ASP A 181 -5.53 -13.13 -5.92
N GLU A 182 -4.99 -12.19 -6.68
CA GLU A 182 -5.65 -11.60 -7.84
C GLU A 182 -4.59 -11.24 -8.91
N ASP A 183 -4.94 -11.42 -10.17
CA ASP A 183 -4.23 -10.93 -11.36
C ASP A 183 -5.21 -10.26 -12.32
N ASP A 184 -4.70 -9.60 -13.36
CA ASP A 184 -5.54 -8.73 -14.21
C ASP A 184 -6.33 -9.51 -15.28
N ILE A 185 -6.02 -10.79 -15.52
CA ILE A 185 -6.65 -11.61 -16.58
C ILE A 185 -7.65 -12.61 -16.01
N GLY A 186 -7.45 -13.12 -14.79
CA GLY A 186 -8.34 -14.12 -14.21
C GLY A 186 -8.18 -15.52 -14.81
N ASN A 187 -7.01 -15.85 -15.37
CA ASN A 187 -6.79 -17.13 -16.04
C ASN A 187 -6.92 -18.30 -15.06
N THR A 188 -7.73 -19.30 -15.43
CA THR A 188 -7.87 -20.56 -14.70
C THR A 188 -7.36 -21.73 -15.54
N ARG A 189 -6.92 -22.80 -14.86
CA ARG A 189 -6.42 -24.02 -15.50
C ARG A 189 -7.20 -25.22 -14.99
N PRO A 190 -7.44 -26.25 -15.83
CA PRO A 190 -8.05 -27.50 -15.36
C PRO A 190 -7.28 -28.09 -14.19
N GLY A 191 -8.00 -28.46 -13.12
CA GLY A 191 -7.43 -29.02 -11.89
C GLY A 191 -6.93 -27.98 -10.87
N TRP A 192 -7.05 -26.69 -11.15
CA TRP A 192 -6.70 -25.61 -10.22
C TRP A 192 -7.97 -24.96 -9.66
N SER A 193 -7.96 -24.63 -8.37
CA SER A 193 -9.05 -23.89 -7.72
C SER A 193 -8.53 -22.55 -7.17
N PRO A 194 -9.34 -21.47 -7.22
CA PRO A 194 -9.04 -20.24 -6.50
C PRO A 194 -8.80 -20.52 -5.01
N ALA A 195 -7.96 -19.71 -4.35
CA ALA A 195 -7.79 -19.82 -2.91
C ALA A 195 -9.08 -19.46 -2.16
N TRP A 196 -9.79 -18.44 -2.64
CA TRP A 196 -10.92 -17.85 -1.94
C TRP A 196 -12.18 -17.83 -2.81
N ASN A 197 -13.35 -17.89 -2.15
CA ASN A 197 -14.64 -17.70 -2.84
C ASN A 197 -15.00 -16.23 -3.03
N THR A 198 -14.37 -15.35 -2.26
CA THR A 198 -14.51 -13.90 -2.33
C THR A 198 -13.15 -13.29 -2.58
N ARG A 199 -13.10 -12.00 -2.90
CA ARG A 199 -11.83 -11.28 -2.96
C ARG A 199 -11.10 -11.40 -1.62
N GLY A 200 -9.84 -11.80 -1.65
CA GLY A 200 -9.07 -12.11 -0.45
C GLY A 200 -7.56 -11.89 -0.63
N PRO A 201 -6.82 -11.77 0.50
CA PRO A 201 -5.38 -11.63 0.49
C PRO A 201 -4.70 -12.90 -0.01
N ALA A 202 -3.58 -12.73 -0.70
CA ALA A 202 -2.75 -13.85 -1.12
C ALA A 202 -2.25 -14.66 0.09
N ILE A 203 -2.39 -15.99 0.02
CA ILE A 203 -1.91 -16.89 1.07
C ILE A 203 -0.37 -16.93 1.19
N TYR A 204 0.35 -16.35 0.23
CA TYR A 204 1.80 -16.15 0.35
C TYR A 204 2.14 -14.79 0.99
N SER A 205 1.20 -13.86 1.13
CA SER A 205 1.49 -12.54 1.70
C SER A 205 1.79 -12.69 3.19
N ARG A 206 2.92 -12.14 3.64
CA ARG A 206 3.20 -12.00 5.07
C ARG A 206 2.28 -10.97 5.71
N GLN A 207 2.07 -11.15 7.01
CA GLN A 207 1.14 -10.47 7.88
C GLN A 207 1.90 -9.62 8.91
N GLY A 208 1.27 -8.52 9.29
CA GLY A 208 1.71 -7.65 10.36
C GLY A 208 1.74 -8.29 11.75
N ARG A 209 2.19 -7.52 12.75
CA ARG A 209 2.16 -6.05 12.80
C ARG A 209 3.54 -5.40 12.65
N GLY A 210 3.57 -4.09 12.41
CA GLY A 210 4.79 -3.28 12.40
C GLY A 210 5.30 -2.92 13.80
N HIS A 211 6.27 -2.01 13.87
CA HIS A 211 6.79 -1.50 15.14
C HIS A 211 5.69 -0.95 16.05
N ARG A 212 5.78 -1.26 17.35
CA ARG A 212 4.74 -1.00 18.37
C ARG A 212 3.33 -1.45 17.95
N ARG A 213 3.24 -2.54 17.18
CA ARG A 213 1.98 -3.09 16.64
C ARG A 213 1.27 -2.14 15.67
N ALA A 214 2.00 -1.31 14.93
CA ALA A 214 1.47 -0.48 13.85
C ALA A 214 0.78 -1.32 12.77
N ASN A 215 -0.19 -0.71 12.09
CA ASN A 215 -0.95 -1.35 11.03
C ASN A 215 -0.05 -1.58 9.80
N LYS A 216 0.35 -2.83 9.58
CA LYS A 216 1.21 -3.26 8.47
C LYS A 216 0.69 -4.61 7.93
N PRO A 217 0.72 -4.87 6.62
CA PRO A 217 0.95 -3.90 5.56
C PRO A 217 -0.06 -2.75 5.63
N GLU A 218 0.25 -1.56 5.09
CA GLU A 218 -0.73 -0.46 5.08
C GLU A 218 -1.80 -0.66 4.03
N LEU A 219 -1.49 -1.29 2.91
CA LEU A 219 -2.45 -1.56 1.85
C LEU A 219 -2.10 -2.87 1.12
N VAL A 220 -3.08 -3.38 0.39
CA VAL A 220 -2.92 -4.55 -0.47
C VAL A 220 -3.33 -4.22 -1.90
N VAL A 221 -2.67 -4.86 -2.86
CA VAL A 221 -3.01 -4.78 -4.29
C VAL A 221 -2.87 -6.16 -4.93
N PRO A 222 -3.43 -6.40 -6.13
CA PRO A 222 -3.25 -7.67 -6.83
C PRO A 222 -1.77 -8.05 -6.94
N GLY A 223 -1.40 -9.23 -6.43
CA GLY A 223 -0.01 -9.70 -6.41
C GLY A 223 0.26 -10.90 -7.30
N GLY A 224 -0.75 -11.38 -8.03
CA GLY A 224 -0.75 -12.63 -8.78
C GLY A 224 -1.45 -13.75 -8.03
N GLN A 225 -2.28 -14.52 -8.74
CA GLN A 225 -3.02 -15.63 -8.17
C GLN A 225 -2.11 -16.79 -7.74
N GLN A 226 -2.42 -17.38 -6.60
CA GLN A 226 -1.88 -18.63 -6.10
C GLN A 226 -2.97 -19.71 -6.12
N PRO A 227 -3.05 -20.47 -7.21
CA PRO A 227 -4.00 -21.57 -7.31
C PRO A 227 -3.69 -22.65 -6.28
N LEU A 228 -4.75 -23.27 -5.82
CA LEU A 228 -4.73 -24.43 -4.97
C LEU A 228 -4.75 -25.69 -5.82
N GLN A 229 -3.86 -26.64 -5.51
CA GLN A 229 -3.91 -27.98 -6.07
C GLN A 229 -4.44 -28.97 -5.03
N LEU A 230 -5.47 -29.73 -5.41
CA LEU A 230 -6.04 -30.77 -4.58
C LEU A 230 -5.25 -32.06 -4.78
N HIS A 231 -4.48 -32.48 -3.78
CA HIS A 231 -3.89 -33.82 -3.76
C HIS A 231 -4.82 -34.77 -3.03
N ALA A 232 -5.37 -35.75 -3.76
CA ALA A 232 -6.10 -36.86 -3.14
C ALA A 232 -5.10 -37.78 -2.43
N ARG A 233 -5.17 -37.85 -1.10
CA ARG A 233 -4.62 -38.97 -0.33
C ARG A 233 -5.81 -39.86 0.03
N ASP A 234 -5.97 -40.96 -0.69
CA ASP A 234 -6.91 -42.05 -0.43
C ASP A 234 -8.34 -41.64 -0.06
N GLY A 235 -9.18 -41.45 -1.08
CA GLY A 235 -10.65 -41.54 -1.04
C GLY A 235 -11.45 -40.61 -0.12
N SER A 236 -10.82 -39.89 0.83
CA SER A 236 -11.54 -39.17 1.89
C SER A 236 -10.80 -37.98 2.50
N SER A 237 -9.55 -37.69 2.09
CA SER A 237 -8.80 -36.50 2.51
C SER A 237 -8.12 -35.83 1.32
N CYS A 238 -8.33 -34.52 1.14
CA CYS A 238 -7.57 -33.73 0.18
C CYS A 238 -6.59 -32.83 0.93
N ARG A 239 -5.31 -32.93 0.60
CA ARG A 239 -4.34 -31.91 1.01
C ARG A 239 -4.38 -30.82 -0.04
N VAL A 240 -4.90 -29.66 0.35
CA VAL A 240 -4.73 -28.44 -0.43
C VAL A 240 -3.27 -28.02 -0.25
N VAL A 241 -2.45 -28.23 -1.28
CA VAL A 241 -1.15 -27.59 -1.29
C VAL A 241 -1.22 -26.35 -2.15
N PRO A 242 -0.68 -25.23 -1.66
CA PRO A 242 -0.07 -24.23 -2.50
C PRO A 242 0.65 -24.88 -3.67
N PHE A 243 0.26 -24.53 -4.89
CA PHE A 243 1.05 -24.96 -6.01
C PHE A 243 2.43 -24.30 -5.95
N VAL A 244 3.46 -25.08 -5.67
CA VAL A 244 4.84 -24.60 -5.65
C VAL A 244 5.69 -25.52 -6.51
N TYR A 245 6.24 -24.97 -7.60
CA TYR A 245 7.10 -25.73 -8.48
C TYR A 245 8.41 -26.11 -7.78
N GLU A 246 8.87 -27.35 -8.00
CA GLU A 246 10.09 -27.95 -7.43
C GLU A 246 11.39 -27.40 -8.03
N ARG A 247 11.30 -26.55 -9.05
CA ARG A 247 12.42 -25.80 -9.65
C ARG A 247 12.00 -24.34 -9.82
N PRO A 248 12.92 -23.37 -9.97
CA PRO A 248 12.56 -22.03 -10.43
C PRO A 248 12.00 -22.13 -11.86
N VAL A 249 10.71 -22.47 -11.97
CA VAL A 249 10.04 -22.60 -13.27
C VAL A 249 9.87 -21.20 -13.79
N ARG A 250 10.40 -20.99 -15.00
CA ARG A 250 10.46 -19.73 -15.72
C ARG A 250 9.08 -19.21 -16.18
N ASN A 251 7.95 -19.85 -15.80
CA ASN A 251 6.60 -19.48 -16.25
C ASN A 251 5.48 -20.17 -15.42
N LEU A 252 4.59 -19.42 -14.75
CA LEU A 252 3.37 -19.96 -14.10
C LEU A 252 2.29 -20.44 -15.11
N GLY A 253 2.58 -20.34 -16.42
CA GLY A 253 1.76 -20.94 -17.46
C GLY A 253 0.46 -20.17 -17.75
N GLY A 254 0.46 -18.86 -17.56
CA GLY A 254 -0.72 -18.03 -17.81
C GLY A 254 -1.43 -17.54 -16.56
N VAL A 255 -1.11 -18.07 -15.37
CA VAL A 255 -1.73 -17.65 -14.09
C VAL A 255 -0.75 -16.80 -13.30
N GLY A 256 -1.22 -15.71 -12.69
CA GLY A 256 -0.37 -14.69 -12.07
C GLY A 256 -0.10 -13.51 -13.00
N VAL A 257 0.73 -12.58 -12.54
CA VAL A 257 1.02 -11.34 -13.27
C VAL A 257 1.98 -11.61 -14.41
N ALA A 258 1.63 -11.20 -15.64
CA ALA A 258 2.53 -11.33 -16.78
C ALA A 258 3.58 -10.21 -16.78
N VAL A 259 4.87 -10.57 -16.83
CA VAL A 259 6.01 -9.65 -16.69
C VAL A 259 7.10 -9.93 -17.71
N ALA A 260 7.87 -8.89 -18.04
CA ALA A 260 9.03 -9.02 -18.89
C ALA A 260 10.08 -9.92 -18.23
N ALA A 261 10.72 -10.74 -19.03
CA ALA A 261 11.79 -11.63 -18.60
C ALA A 261 12.81 -11.84 -19.72
N PRO A 262 14.00 -12.34 -19.39
CA PRO A 262 14.92 -12.82 -20.41
C PRO A 262 14.25 -13.92 -21.25
N GLY A 263 14.37 -13.82 -22.57
CA GLY A 263 13.82 -14.79 -23.51
C GLY A 263 14.72 -16.00 -23.71
N GLY A 264 14.34 -16.87 -24.65
CA GLY A 264 15.15 -18.04 -25.03
C GLY A 264 16.43 -17.65 -25.78
N PRO A 265 17.33 -18.62 -26.07
CA PRO A 265 18.60 -18.37 -26.74
C PRO A 265 18.47 -17.60 -28.06
N ALA A 266 17.40 -17.84 -28.82
CA ALA A 266 17.12 -17.16 -30.09
C ALA A 266 16.58 -15.72 -29.93
N SER A 267 16.06 -15.34 -28.76
CA SER A 267 15.61 -13.97 -28.48
C SER A 267 15.78 -13.60 -27.01
N PRO A 268 17.03 -13.45 -26.51
CA PRO A 268 17.29 -13.27 -25.08
C PRO A 268 16.66 -12.02 -24.47
N THR A 269 16.36 -11.02 -25.30
CA THR A 269 15.78 -9.72 -24.89
C THR A 269 14.27 -9.64 -25.03
N ARG A 270 13.61 -10.68 -25.56
CA ARG A 270 12.15 -10.73 -25.76
C ARG A 270 11.58 -11.97 -25.10
N GLY A 271 11.30 -11.86 -23.81
CA GLY A 271 10.68 -12.91 -23.01
C GLY A 271 9.56 -12.37 -22.14
N LYS A 272 8.64 -13.28 -21.80
CA LYS A 272 7.53 -13.06 -20.87
C LYS A 272 7.45 -14.25 -19.92
N ARG A 273 7.18 -13.97 -18.65
CA ARG A 273 6.85 -15.00 -17.65
C ARG A 273 5.71 -14.53 -16.78
N PHE A 274 5.09 -15.48 -16.09
CA PHE A 274 4.03 -15.20 -15.14
C PHE A 274 4.59 -15.36 -13.72
N VAL A 275 4.26 -14.41 -12.84
CA VAL A 275 4.81 -14.32 -11.48
C VAL A 275 3.74 -14.04 -10.45
N ARG A 276 4.06 -14.30 -9.19
CA ARG A 276 3.25 -13.91 -8.04
C ARG A 276 4.13 -13.51 -6.86
N GLY A 277 3.62 -12.67 -5.98
CA GLY A 277 4.36 -12.24 -4.80
C GLY A 277 4.13 -10.78 -4.44
N THR A 278 4.38 -10.44 -3.18
CA THR A 278 4.40 -9.05 -2.70
C THR A 278 5.46 -8.20 -3.42
N SER A 279 6.53 -8.83 -3.93
CA SER A 279 7.51 -8.19 -4.82
C SER A 279 6.91 -7.62 -6.11
N PHE A 280 5.76 -8.13 -6.56
CA PHE A 280 5.04 -7.65 -7.76
C PHE A 280 3.79 -6.84 -7.38
N ALA A 281 3.31 -6.94 -6.15
CA ALA A 281 2.31 -6.02 -5.60
C ALA A 281 2.91 -4.61 -5.38
N ALA A 282 4.08 -4.52 -4.74
CA ALA A 282 4.78 -3.24 -4.47
C ALA A 282 4.95 -2.34 -5.73
N PRO A 283 5.45 -2.82 -6.88
CA PRO A 283 5.62 -1.99 -8.07
C PRO A 283 4.30 -1.53 -8.71
N ARG A 284 3.16 -2.20 -8.44
CA ARG A 284 1.85 -1.67 -8.85
C ARG A 284 1.47 -0.41 -8.06
N VAL A 285 1.88 -0.34 -6.80
CA VAL A 285 1.70 0.87 -5.97
C VAL A 285 2.65 1.97 -6.44
N THR A 286 3.87 1.61 -6.84
CA THR A 286 4.82 2.54 -7.49
C THR A 286 4.27 3.11 -8.80
N HIS A 287 3.64 2.26 -9.62
CA HIS A 287 2.93 2.68 -10.83
C HIS A 287 1.79 3.68 -10.50
N ALA A 288 0.96 3.35 -9.51
CA ALA A 288 -0.11 4.25 -9.06
C ALA A 288 0.45 5.59 -8.54
N ALA A 289 1.58 5.56 -7.83
CA ALA A 289 2.24 6.76 -7.33
C ALA A 289 2.71 7.68 -8.47
N ALA A 290 3.18 7.11 -9.58
CA ALA A 290 3.62 7.88 -10.74
C ALA A 290 2.45 8.60 -11.42
N HIS A 291 1.32 7.92 -11.66
CA HIS A 291 0.12 8.55 -12.22
C HIS A 291 -0.49 9.59 -11.29
N LEU A 292 -0.46 9.32 -9.98
CA LEU A 292 -0.91 10.28 -8.98
C LEU A 292 -0.01 11.51 -8.91
N SER A 293 1.29 11.34 -9.12
CA SER A 293 2.24 12.44 -9.26
C SER A 293 1.89 13.32 -10.47
N ASP A 294 1.52 12.72 -11.59
CA ASP A 294 1.09 13.45 -12.79
C ASP A 294 -0.24 14.20 -12.56
N ALA A 295 -1.18 13.58 -11.84
CA ALA A 295 -2.43 14.23 -11.46
C ALA A 295 -2.21 15.44 -10.52
N LEU A 296 -1.25 15.34 -9.59
CA LEU A 296 -0.86 16.47 -8.74
C LEU A 296 -0.22 17.60 -9.56
N ASP A 297 0.63 17.29 -10.55
CA ASP A 297 1.21 18.30 -11.44
C ASP A 297 0.13 19.04 -12.25
N ALA A 298 -0.85 18.31 -12.79
CA ALA A 298 -1.99 18.91 -13.47
C ALA A 298 -2.84 19.79 -12.53
N LEU A 299 -3.00 19.39 -11.27
CA LEU A 299 -3.70 20.19 -10.26
C LEU A 299 -2.94 21.49 -9.95
N VAL A 300 -1.62 21.43 -9.76
CA VAL A 300 -0.78 22.61 -9.55
C VAL A 300 -0.84 23.54 -10.76
N ALA A 301 -0.71 23.01 -11.96
CA ALA A 301 -0.76 23.81 -13.20
C ALA A 301 -2.12 24.49 -13.41
N SER A 302 -3.23 23.83 -13.05
CA SER A 302 -4.58 24.39 -13.25
C SER A 302 -5.03 25.35 -12.15
N THR A 303 -4.47 25.27 -10.94
CA THR A 303 -4.88 26.09 -9.79
C THR A 303 -3.87 27.17 -9.42
N GLY A 304 -2.60 27.02 -9.82
CA GLY A 304 -1.50 27.88 -9.38
C GLY A 304 -1.09 27.68 -7.92
N ILE A 305 -1.65 26.70 -7.20
CA ILE A 305 -1.34 26.43 -5.80
C ILE A 305 0.01 25.71 -5.69
N ASN A 306 0.91 26.23 -4.86
CA ASN A 306 2.22 25.60 -4.62
C ASN A 306 2.15 24.47 -3.57
N LEU A 307 1.56 23.33 -3.94
CA LEU A 307 1.43 22.17 -3.03
C LEU A 307 2.78 21.65 -2.51
N PHE A 308 3.82 21.70 -3.33
CA PHE A 308 5.13 21.13 -3.00
C PHE A 308 6.01 22.09 -2.18
N GLY A 309 5.57 23.32 -1.94
CA GLY A 309 6.15 24.23 -0.96
C GLY A 309 5.75 23.87 0.48
N ASP A 310 4.54 23.32 0.67
CA ASP A 310 3.98 23.04 2.00
C ASP A 310 4.41 21.68 2.56
N ALA A 311 4.68 20.71 1.69
CA ALA A 311 5.13 19.38 2.06
C ALA A 311 5.83 18.69 0.88
N PRO A 312 6.79 17.77 1.15
CA PRO A 312 7.49 17.03 0.10
C PRO A 312 6.53 16.16 -0.72
N ARG A 313 6.77 16.07 -2.03
CA ARG A 313 5.98 15.24 -2.97
C ARG A 313 5.76 13.82 -2.46
N ALA A 314 6.76 13.21 -1.85
CA ALA A 314 6.68 11.87 -1.27
C ALA A 314 5.54 11.70 -0.24
N LEU A 315 5.28 12.72 0.59
CA LEU A 315 4.21 12.67 1.59
C LEU A 315 2.82 12.81 0.97
N TRP A 316 2.69 13.65 -0.07
CA TRP A 316 1.44 13.72 -0.84
C TRP A 316 1.09 12.36 -1.44
N LEU A 317 2.07 11.70 -2.06
CA LEU A 317 1.89 10.36 -2.64
C LEU A 317 1.55 9.33 -1.56
N LYS A 318 2.29 9.31 -0.45
CA LYS A 318 2.03 8.40 0.69
C LYS A 318 0.60 8.55 1.22
N CYS A 319 0.17 9.79 1.47
CA CYS A 319 -1.16 10.10 1.99
C CYS A 319 -2.25 9.66 1.02
N LEU A 320 -2.14 10.06 -0.26
CA LEU A 320 -3.18 9.86 -1.25
C LEU A 320 -3.30 8.41 -1.73
N LEU A 321 -2.20 7.65 -1.77
CA LEU A 321 -2.25 6.21 -2.02
C LEU A 321 -3.07 5.48 -0.95
N VAL A 322 -2.79 5.75 0.33
CA VAL A 322 -3.58 5.16 1.43
C VAL A 322 -5.00 5.71 1.48
N HIS A 323 -5.20 6.97 1.10
CA HIS A 323 -6.54 7.55 0.98
C HIS A 323 -7.41 6.83 -0.04
N CYS A 324 -6.82 6.15 -1.03
CA CYS A 324 -7.56 5.34 -1.99
C CYS A 324 -7.80 3.90 -1.51
N ALA A 325 -7.38 3.53 -0.29
CA ALA A 325 -7.61 2.18 0.23
C ALA A 325 -9.06 1.96 0.71
N SER A 326 -9.55 0.74 0.53
CA SER A 326 -10.89 0.32 0.95
C SER A 326 -10.93 -1.13 1.42
N ARG A 327 -11.61 -1.38 2.53
CA ARG A 327 -11.83 -2.74 3.09
C ARG A 327 -13.12 -3.40 2.62
N ARG A 328 -14.03 -2.65 1.99
CA ARG A 328 -15.41 -3.08 1.71
C ARG A 328 -15.52 -4.45 1.05
N GLU A 329 -14.65 -4.74 0.08
CA GLU A 329 -14.68 -6.01 -0.67
C GLU A 329 -13.91 -7.15 0.02
N LEU A 330 -13.12 -6.84 1.05
CA LEU A 330 -12.27 -7.78 1.78
C LEU A 330 -12.87 -8.20 3.13
N GLU A 331 -13.84 -7.45 3.67
CA GLU A 331 -14.53 -7.81 4.91
C GLU A 331 -15.15 -9.22 4.91
N PRO A 332 -15.77 -9.70 3.80
CA PRO A 332 -16.35 -11.05 3.78
C PRO A 332 -15.31 -12.16 3.94
N TRP A 333 -14.05 -11.92 3.53
CA TRP A 333 -13.00 -12.94 3.55
C TRP A 333 -12.68 -13.42 4.97
N ALA A 334 -12.56 -12.49 5.92
CA ALA A 334 -12.05 -12.80 7.27
C ALA A 334 -13.10 -13.40 8.21
N GLY A 335 -14.38 -13.38 7.83
CA GLY A 335 -15.50 -13.71 8.71
C GLY A 335 -15.95 -12.54 9.59
N LEU A 336 -16.79 -12.82 10.58
CA LEU A 336 -17.48 -11.81 11.42
C LEU A 336 -17.12 -11.88 12.92
N ASP A 337 -16.26 -12.79 13.36
CA ASP A 337 -15.84 -12.94 14.76
C ASP A 337 -14.79 -11.89 15.19
N GLU A 338 -14.44 -11.83 16.47
CA GLU A 338 -13.42 -10.88 16.98
C GLU A 338 -12.05 -11.11 16.35
N ASP A 339 -11.67 -12.37 16.14
CA ASP A 339 -10.44 -12.76 15.46
C ASP A 339 -10.40 -12.28 14.00
N ALA A 340 -11.55 -12.13 13.34
CA ALA A 340 -11.63 -11.62 11.98
C ALA A 340 -11.10 -10.19 11.89
N GLN A 341 -11.35 -9.34 12.89
CA GLN A 341 -10.89 -7.95 12.84
C GLN A 341 -9.37 -7.85 12.99
N ASP A 342 -8.78 -8.59 13.93
CA ASP A 342 -7.31 -8.63 14.08
C ASP A 342 -6.64 -9.24 12.83
N LEU A 343 -7.24 -10.29 12.25
CA LEU A 343 -6.75 -10.90 11.01
C LEU A 343 -6.83 -9.92 9.82
N LEU A 344 -7.93 -9.16 9.69
CA LEU A 344 -8.05 -8.10 8.66
C LEU A 344 -6.95 -7.05 8.85
N ASP A 345 -6.78 -6.52 10.06
CA ASP A 345 -5.76 -5.53 10.37
C ASP A 345 -4.36 -6.00 9.98
N ARG A 346 -3.99 -7.22 10.37
CA ARG A 346 -2.66 -7.77 10.09
C ARG A 346 -2.44 -8.19 8.63
N THR A 347 -3.51 -8.49 7.89
CA THR A 347 -3.36 -9.06 6.55
C THR A 347 -3.58 -8.03 5.44
N VAL A 348 -4.57 -7.13 5.61
CA VAL A 348 -4.99 -6.20 4.55
C VAL A 348 -4.78 -4.73 4.89
N GLY A 349 -4.38 -4.39 6.12
CA GLY A 349 -4.07 -3.00 6.48
C GLY A 349 -5.28 -2.09 6.35
N PHE A 350 -5.13 -0.92 5.75
CA PHE A 350 -6.24 -0.02 5.42
C PHE A 350 -7.10 -0.51 4.25
N GLY A 351 -6.74 -1.62 3.59
CA GLY A 351 -7.54 -2.29 2.57
C GLY A 351 -6.88 -2.33 1.20
N ALA A 352 -7.68 -2.68 0.19
CA ALA A 352 -7.25 -2.72 -1.20
C ALA A 352 -7.16 -1.31 -1.80
N LEU A 353 -6.10 -1.02 -2.55
CA LEU A 353 -6.02 0.22 -3.33
C LEU A 353 -7.12 0.21 -4.40
N ASP A 354 -7.96 1.24 -4.40
CA ASP A 354 -9.02 1.47 -5.41
C ASP A 354 -8.51 2.40 -6.52
N PRO A 355 -8.24 1.89 -7.74
CA PRO A 355 -7.75 2.71 -8.83
C PRO A 355 -8.74 3.78 -9.29
N GLN A 356 -10.05 3.60 -9.06
CA GLN A 356 -11.08 4.56 -9.46
C GLN A 356 -11.08 5.83 -8.61
N ARG A 357 -10.31 5.85 -7.51
CA ARG A 357 -10.11 7.01 -6.63
C ARG A 357 -8.80 7.74 -6.88
N LEU A 358 -7.88 7.14 -7.64
CA LEU A 358 -6.56 7.73 -7.90
C LEU A 358 -6.71 8.97 -8.80
N GLY A 359 -6.41 10.14 -8.22
CA GLY A 359 -6.36 11.39 -8.97
C GLY A 359 -7.69 11.86 -9.58
N SER A 360 -8.84 11.30 -9.14
CA SER A 360 -10.14 11.59 -9.73
C SER A 360 -11.24 11.83 -8.69
N CYS A 361 -12.11 12.79 -9.01
CA CYS A 361 -13.35 13.07 -8.29
C CYS A 361 -14.54 12.75 -9.21
N THR A 362 -15.73 12.60 -8.62
CA THR A 362 -16.98 12.41 -9.37
C THR A 362 -17.99 13.46 -8.94
N ARG A 363 -19.13 13.55 -9.63
CA ARG A 363 -20.27 14.38 -9.19
C ARG A 363 -20.67 14.10 -7.73
N HIS A 364 -20.48 12.87 -7.27
CA HIS A 364 -20.89 12.35 -5.95
C HIS A 364 -19.73 12.13 -4.98
N ARG A 365 -18.52 12.58 -5.34
CA ARG A 365 -17.32 12.46 -4.51
C ARG A 365 -16.37 13.62 -4.78
N PHE A 366 -16.01 14.34 -3.72
CA PHE A 366 -14.90 15.28 -3.76
C PHE A 366 -13.81 14.90 -2.76
N THR A 367 -12.59 15.35 -3.03
CA THR A 367 -11.43 15.21 -2.15
C THR A 367 -10.78 16.57 -1.99
N VAL A 368 -10.59 17.01 -0.75
CA VAL A 368 -9.81 18.20 -0.39
C VAL A 368 -8.50 17.74 0.22
N ILE A 369 -7.41 18.39 -0.17
CA ILE A 369 -6.05 18.03 0.25
C ILE A 369 -5.35 19.28 0.80
N ALA A 370 -4.54 19.12 1.83
CA ALA A 370 -3.72 20.19 2.40
C ALA A 370 -2.41 19.63 2.96
N GLY A 371 -1.37 20.45 2.95
CA GLY A 371 -0.05 20.14 3.51
C GLY A 371 0.37 21.21 4.49
N GLY A 372 1.43 20.94 5.22
CA GLY A 372 2.08 21.92 6.08
C GLY A 372 3.12 21.27 6.98
N GLU A 373 3.71 22.08 7.84
CA GLU A 373 4.66 21.63 8.85
C GLU A 373 4.19 22.08 10.23
N LEU A 374 4.41 21.24 11.25
CA LEU A 374 4.03 21.52 12.64
C LEU A 374 5.24 21.37 13.55
N HIS A 375 5.51 22.38 14.37
CA HIS A 375 6.39 22.21 15.52
C HIS A 375 5.68 21.45 16.65
N GLN A 376 6.46 21.02 17.64
CA GLN A 376 5.93 20.39 18.83
C GLN A 376 4.83 21.23 19.49
N ASP A 377 3.75 20.57 19.89
CA ASP A 377 2.58 21.16 20.56
C ASP A 377 1.80 22.20 19.72
N GLN A 378 2.11 22.34 18.44
CA GLN A 378 1.29 23.10 17.48
C GLN A 378 0.17 22.25 16.89
N ALA A 379 -0.90 22.94 16.46
CA ALA A 379 -2.00 22.33 15.72
C ALA A 379 -2.47 23.22 14.59
N HIS A 380 -2.82 22.59 13.46
CA HIS A 380 -3.54 23.22 12.36
C HIS A 380 -4.99 22.75 12.36
N ARG A 381 -5.91 23.68 12.09
CA ARG A 381 -7.34 23.40 11.99
C ARG A 381 -7.80 23.65 10.57
N TYR A 382 -8.36 22.63 9.95
CA TYR A 382 -8.97 22.69 8.63
C TYR A 382 -10.50 22.62 8.74
N ALA A 383 -11.15 23.23 7.76
CA ALA A 383 -12.59 23.23 7.60
C ALA A 383 -12.94 22.49 6.32
N LEU A 384 -13.60 21.34 6.45
CA LEU A 384 -14.16 20.63 5.30
C LEU A 384 -15.59 21.13 5.05
N PRO A 385 -15.84 21.91 3.97
CA PRO A 385 -17.17 22.43 3.69
C PRO A 385 -18.15 21.30 3.39
N LEU A 386 -19.37 21.42 3.93
CA LEU A 386 -20.46 20.51 3.61
C LEU A 386 -21.30 21.05 2.43
N PRO A 387 -21.64 20.22 1.44
CA PRO A 387 -22.51 20.61 0.34
C PRO A 387 -23.91 20.95 0.82
N ASN A 388 -24.54 21.98 0.25
CA ASN A 388 -25.89 22.39 0.60
C ASN A 388 -26.96 21.48 -0.02
N GLY A 389 -26.72 20.94 -1.21
CA GLY A 389 -27.69 20.08 -1.90
C GLY A 389 -28.06 18.81 -1.10
N LEU A 390 -27.18 18.35 -0.21
CA LEU A 390 -27.45 17.20 0.66
C LEU A 390 -28.49 17.47 1.78
N ARG A 391 -28.76 18.74 2.10
CA ARG A 391 -29.68 19.14 3.19
C ARG A 391 -31.15 18.89 2.83
N GLU A 392 -31.47 18.86 1.54
CA GLU A 392 -32.83 18.67 1.03
C GLU A 392 -33.23 17.19 0.96
N LEU A 393 -32.23 16.30 0.99
CA LEU A 393 -32.43 14.86 0.88
C LEU A 393 -33.05 14.28 2.16
N LYS A 394 -34.11 13.49 2.00
CA LYS A 394 -34.80 12.82 3.12
C LYS A 394 -33.92 11.74 3.77
N SER A 395 -33.15 10.99 2.99
CA SER A 395 -32.26 9.94 3.45
C SER A 395 -31.29 9.57 2.33
N PHE A 396 -30.01 9.42 2.66
CA PHE A 396 -28.98 8.99 1.72
C PHE A 396 -27.85 8.26 2.44
N ARG A 397 -27.05 7.49 1.70
CA ARG A 397 -25.79 6.92 2.20
C ARG A 397 -24.62 7.87 1.94
N ARG A 398 -23.70 7.92 2.90
CA ARG A 398 -22.52 8.78 2.85
C ARG A 398 -21.31 8.11 3.50
N SER A 399 -20.11 8.41 3.03
CA SER A 399 -18.88 8.06 3.74
C SER A 399 -17.93 9.24 3.81
N LEU A 400 -17.40 9.50 5.01
CA LEU A 400 -16.32 10.44 5.26
C LEU A 400 -15.03 9.66 5.38
N ARG A 401 -14.03 10.02 4.57
CA ARG A 401 -12.70 9.45 4.64
C ARG A 401 -11.68 10.54 4.93
N ILE A 402 -10.83 10.32 5.92
CA ILE A 402 -9.77 11.26 6.29
C ILE A 402 -8.47 10.48 6.41
N THR A 403 -7.40 11.00 5.80
CA THR A 403 -6.07 10.41 5.87
C THR A 403 -5.06 11.48 6.21
N VAL A 404 -4.19 11.22 7.17
CA VAL A 404 -3.05 12.05 7.50
C VAL A 404 -1.80 11.20 7.41
N ALA A 405 -0.77 11.67 6.73
CA ALA A 405 0.52 10.99 6.66
C ALA A 405 1.66 11.97 6.96
N TRP A 406 2.70 11.48 7.62
CA TRP A 406 3.93 12.23 7.88
C TRP A 406 5.17 11.34 7.76
N PHE A 407 6.33 11.97 7.81
CA PHE A 407 7.58 11.28 8.12
C PHE A 407 7.94 11.61 9.55
N ALA A 408 8.20 10.58 10.34
CA ALA A 408 8.69 10.77 11.70
C ALA A 408 10.22 10.63 11.69
N PRO A 409 10.96 11.52 12.36
CA PRO A 409 12.39 11.32 12.54
C PRO A 409 12.60 10.05 13.39
N PRO A 410 13.44 9.09 12.97
CA PRO A 410 13.75 7.92 13.78
C PRO A 410 14.63 8.32 14.97
N TRP A 411 14.41 7.67 16.12
CA TRP A 411 15.16 7.90 17.35
C TRP A 411 15.63 6.56 17.95
N PRO A 412 16.78 6.02 17.48
CA PRO A 412 17.27 4.69 17.85
C PRO A 412 17.57 4.53 19.36
N ALA A 413 17.77 5.63 20.08
CA ALA A 413 18.07 5.62 21.51
C ALA A 413 16.85 5.34 22.41
N SER A 414 15.64 5.23 21.84
CA SER A 414 14.40 4.94 22.58
C SER A 414 13.69 3.73 22.01
N SER A 415 13.10 2.93 22.89
CA SER A 415 12.20 1.82 22.50
C SER A 415 10.92 2.28 21.81
N SER A 416 10.55 3.57 21.95
CA SER A 416 9.44 4.17 21.22
C SER A 416 9.76 4.41 19.74
N TYR A 417 11.05 4.64 19.44
CA TYR A 417 11.68 4.83 18.13
C TYR A 417 11.14 5.94 17.22
N ARG A 418 9.83 6.10 17.09
CA ARG A 418 9.19 7.19 16.34
C ARG A 418 9.36 8.50 17.10
N GLY A 419 10.13 9.45 16.57
CA GLY A 419 10.46 10.71 17.25
C GLY A 419 9.25 11.61 17.51
N ALA A 420 8.38 11.77 16.51
CA ALA A 420 7.21 12.63 16.55
C ALA A 420 5.92 11.89 16.16
N LYS A 421 4.82 12.26 16.81
CA LYS A 421 3.49 11.71 16.57
C LYS A 421 2.53 12.83 16.16
N ILE A 422 1.77 12.57 15.09
CA ILE A 422 0.63 13.40 14.72
C ILE A 422 -0.66 12.78 15.25
N LYS A 423 -1.55 13.64 15.75
CA LYS A 423 -2.94 13.31 16.11
C LYS A 423 -3.91 13.96 15.12
N LEU A 424 -5.02 13.28 14.90
CA LEU A 424 -6.13 13.75 14.08
C LEU A 424 -7.42 13.71 14.92
N GLU A 425 -8.10 14.85 15.01
CA GLU A 425 -9.36 15.00 15.73
C GLU A 425 -10.41 15.64 14.82
N PRO A 426 -11.29 14.83 14.21
CA PRO A 426 -12.40 15.34 13.42
C PRO A 426 -13.62 15.63 14.31
N VAL A 427 -14.24 16.80 14.11
CA VAL A 427 -15.45 17.24 14.80
C VAL A 427 -16.57 17.41 13.77
N GLU A 428 -17.61 16.58 13.92
CA GLU A 428 -18.79 16.55 13.07
C GLU A 428 -19.82 17.61 13.52
N PRO A 429 -20.50 18.32 12.61
CA PRO A 429 -21.53 19.26 12.99
C PRO A 429 -22.79 18.56 13.49
N LYS A 430 -23.58 19.26 14.33
CA LYS A 430 -24.88 18.75 14.80
C LYS A 430 -25.78 18.38 13.61
N GLY A 431 -26.45 17.23 13.70
CA GLY A 431 -27.35 16.76 12.65
C GLY A 431 -26.68 16.00 11.51
N LEU A 432 -25.37 15.74 11.62
CA LEU A 432 -24.62 14.84 10.75
C LEU A 432 -23.84 13.85 11.62
N SER A 433 -24.07 12.56 11.42
CA SER A 433 -23.37 11.51 12.17
C SER A 433 -22.74 10.48 11.23
N PHE A 434 -21.58 9.99 11.65
CA PHE A 434 -20.88 8.89 11.01
C PHE A 434 -20.45 7.82 12.02
N ASN A 435 -20.41 6.57 11.56
CA ASN A 435 -20.01 5.40 12.34
C ASN A 435 -18.77 4.75 11.72
N ARG A 436 -17.86 4.24 12.55
CA ARG A 436 -16.60 3.64 12.06
C ARG A 436 -16.75 2.31 11.32
N GLY A 437 -17.86 1.58 11.45
CA GLY A 437 -18.01 0.27 10.79
C GLY A 437 -16.91 -0.73 11.18
N ARG A 438 -16.47 -1.59 10.24
CA ARG A 438 -15.37 -2.57 10.42
C ARG A 438 -14.00 -2.05 9.94
N GLU A 439 -13.78 -0.75 10.09
CA GLU A 439 -12.50 -0.12 9.75
C GLU A 439 -11.41 -0.48 10.78
N VAL A 440 -10.17 -0.08 10.50
CA VAL A 440 -9.02 -0.37 11.39
C VAL A 440 -9.32 0.07 12.82
N ASN A 441 -8.93 -0.76 13.79
CA ASN A 441 -9.13 -0.44 15.20
C ASN A 441 -8.49 0.93 15.55
N HIS A 442 -9.27 1.80 16.18
CA HIS A 442 -8.85 3.16 16.52
C HIS A 442 -7.61 3.25 17.43
N HIS A 443 -7.32 2.22 18.21
CA HIS A 443 -6.10 2.15 19.01
C HIS A 443 -4.86 1.81 18.17
N ILE A 444 -5.03 1.25 16.98
CA ILE A 444 -3.98 0.79 16.07
C ILE A 444 -3.71 1.83 14.99
N GLU A 445 -4.74 2.53 14.51
CA GLU A 445 -4.66 3.49 13.39
C GLU A 445 -3.63 4.63 13.63
N SER A 446 -3.30 4.95 14.89
CA SER A 446 -2.37 6.02 15.25
C SER A 446 -0.97 5.54 15.67
N ARG A 447 -0.67 4.25 15.52
CA ARG A 447 0.61 3.64 15.93
C ARG A 447 1.71 3.74 14.87
N GLY A 448 1.36 3.97 13.61
CA GLY A 448 2.30 4.20 12.50
C GLY A 448 2.52 5.69 12.20
N THR A 449 2.94 6.02 10.99
CA THR A 449 3.07 7.41 10.49
C THR A 449 1.96 7.79 9.49
N ILE A 450 0.86 7.04 9.55
CA ILE A 450 -0.35 7.25 8.75
C ILE A 450 -1.54 7.01 9.67
N ILE A 451 -2.49 7.94 9.67
CA ILE A 451 -3.82 7.77 10.24
C ILE A 451 -4.79 7.75 9.07
N HIS A 452 -5.61 6.71 8.97
CA HIS A 452 -6.66 6.61 7.95
C HIS A 452 -7.96 6.20 8.62
N GLN A 453 -8.94 7.10 8.60
CA GLN A 453 -10.26 6.90 9.17
C GLN A 453 -11.29 6.94 8.05
N VAL A 454 -12.09 5.87 7.94
CA VAL A 454 -13.31 5.86 7.13
C VAL A 454 -14.48 5.79 8.10
N ARG A 455 -15.52 6.57 7.85
CA ARG A 455 -16.74 6.56 8.64
C ARG A 455 -17.94 6.61 7.70
N HIS A 456 -18.96 5.82 8.01
CA HIS A 456 -20.14 5.63 7.17
C HIS A 456 -21.37 6.19 7.87
N GLY A 457 -22.24 6.86 7.13
CA GLY A 457 -23.48 7.42 7.62
C GLY A 457 -24.66 7.04 6.72
N ARG A 458 -25.85 7.00 7.31
CA ARG A 458 -27.11 6.85 6.58
C ARG A 458 -28.18 7.72 7.22
N GLY A 459 -29.11 8.24 6.41
CA GLY A 459 -30.26 8.99 6.88
C GLY A 459 -30.22 10.47 6.50
N LYS A 460 -31.16 11.25 7.02
CA LYS A 460 -31.24 12.69 6.77
C LYS A 460 -29.99 13.41 7.30
N ALA A 461 -29.62 14.52 6.66
CA ALA A 461 -28.65 15.47 7.18
C ALA A 461 -29.37 16.78 7.55
N THR A 462 -29.13 17.31 8.75
CA THR A 462 -29.84 18.49 9.28
C THR A 462 -28.92 19.64 9.69
N TYR A 463 -27.73 19.70 9.11
CA TYR A 463 -26.75 20.75 9.39
C TYR A 463 -27.12 22.10 8.73
N ARG A 464 -26.51 23.19 9.23
CA ARG A 464 -26.71 24.57 8.71
C ARG A 464 -25.91 24.79 7.43
N ALA A 465 -26.28 25.76 6.61
CA ALA A 465 -25.64 25.98 5.30
C ALA A 465 -24.14 26.30 5.38
N ASP A 466 -23.72 26.94 6.46
CA ASP A 466 -22.33 27.28 6.79
C ASP A 466 -21.60 26.17 7.55
N SER A 467 -22.25 25.03 7.82
CA SER A 467 -21.65 23.95 8.60
C SER A 467 -20.48 23.29 7.86
N GLU A 468 -19.50 22.88 8.66
CA GLU A 468 -18.23 22.31 8.21
C GLU A 468 -17.87 21.16 9.15
N ILE A 469 -17.08 20.20 8.65
CA ILE A 469 -16.41 19.22 9.51
C ILE A 469 -15.05 19.82 9.85
N ALA A 470 -14.82 20.11 11.13
CA ALA A 470 -13.54 20.64 11.57
C ALA A 470 -12.54 19.49 11.73
N LEU A 471 -11.34 19.64 11.16
CA LEU A 471 -10.27 18.65 11.21
C LEU A 471 -9.07 19.27 11.89
N THR A 472 -8.77 18.86 13.12
CA THR A 472 -7.60 19.33 13.85
C THR A 472 -6.46 18.33 13.70
N VAL A 473 -5.32 18.79 13.23
CA VAL A 473 -4.07 18.02 13.13
C VAL A 473 -3.06 18.62 14.10
N ALA A 474 -2.60 17.84 15.07
CA ALA A 474 -1.71 18.30 16.14
C ALA A 474 -0.43 17.46 16.22
N CYS A 475 0.71 18.11 16.44
CA CYS A 475 2.00 17.45 16.59
C CYS A 475 2.38 17.32 18.07
N GLN A 476 2.87 16.15 18.45
CA GLN A 476 3.34 15.84 19.80
C GLN A 476 4.66 15.08 19.75
N ALA A 477 5.49 15.30 20.77
CA ALA A 477 6.61 14.45 21.10
C ALA A 477 6.17 12.98 21.30
N ASP A 478 6.97 12.02 20.84
CA ASP A 478 6.80 10.59 21.14
C ASP A 478 8.10 10.03 21.72
N ALA A 479 9.05 9.59 20.89
CA ALA A 479 10.35 9.13 21.38
C ALA A 479 11.32 10.27 21.74
N MET A 480 11.20 11.42 21.07
CA MET A 480 12.02 12.61 21.33
C MET A 480 11.37 13.46 22.41
N LYS A 481 12.17 14.08 23.30
CA LYS A 481 11.67 15.02 24.31
C LYS A 481 11.40 16.41 23.73
N HIS A 482 12.24 16.82 22.79
CA HIS A 482 12.16 18.08 22.07
C HIS A 482 12.28 17.78 20.58
N ILE A 483 11.39 18.35 19.77
CA ILE A 483 11.43 18.26 18.31
C ILE A 483 11.96 19.61 17.79
N ASP A 484 13.21 19.62 17.32
CA ASP A 484 13.88 20.85 16.86
C ASP A 484 13.42 21.28 15.46
N GLU A 485 13.22 20.31 14.56
CA GLU A 485 12.77 20.53 13.19
C GLU A 485 11.25 20.39 13.05
N PRO A 486 10.58 21.21 12.23
CA PRO A 486 9.14 21.08 12.02
C PRO A 486 8.82 19.74 11.33
N ILE A 487 7.68 19.15 11.68
CA ILE A 487 7.23 17.86 11.14
C ILE A 487 6.33 18.10 9.92
N PRO A 488 6.77 17.78 8.70
CA PRO A 488 5.94 17.92 7.52
C PRO A 488 4.86 16.83 7.50
N TYR A 489 3.66 17.20 7.10
CA TYR A 489 2.53 16.30 6.98
C TYR A 489 1.62 16.68 5.82
N VAL A 490 0.79 15.72 5.43
CA VAL A 490 -0.28 15.90 4.44
C VAL A 490 -1.56 15.34 5.02
N ILE A 491 -2.67 16.03 4.78
CA ILE A 491 -4.04 15.58 5.05
C ILE A 491 -4.85 15.53 3.75
N ALA A 492 -5.65 14.47 3.60
CA ALA A 492 -6.66 14.33 2.55
C ALA A 492 -8.00 13.97 3.19
N ALA A 493 -9.07 14.66 2.80
CA ALA A 493 -10.42 14.39 3.27
C ALA A 493 -11.39 14.29 2.09
N SER A 494 -12.16 13.20 2.04
CA SER A 494 -13.20 12.97 1.04
C SER A 494 -14.55 12.77 1.67
N LEU A 495 -15.58 13.31 1.02
CA LEU A 495 -16.96 12.95 1.26
C LEU A 495 -17.49 12.27 0.00
N ASP A 496 -17.94 11.03 0.16
CA ASP A 496 -18.65 10.28 -0.87
C ASP A 496 -20.14 10.21 -0.50
N VAL A 497 -21.02 10.32 -1.49
CA VAL A 497 -22.44 9.99 -1.39
C VAL A 497 -22.82 8.95 -2.44
N GLU A 498 -24.01 8.37 -2.31
CA GLU A 498 -24.47 7.37 -3.29
C GLU A 498 -24.60 7.98 -4.72
N PRO A 499 -24.22 7.23 -5.76
CA PRO A 499 -24.06 7.75 -7.12
C PRO A 499 -25.37 8.10 -7.83
N ASP A 500 -26.51 7.69 -7.28
CA ASP A 500 -27.83 7.89 -7.91
C ASP A 500 -28.49 9.21 -7.47
N LEU A 501 -27.81 10.02 -6.64
CA LEU A 501 -28.35 11.31 -6.19
C LEU A 501 -28.25 12.38 -7.26
N GLU A 502 -29.30 13.17 -7.43
CA GLU A 502 -29.31 14.31 -8.36
C GLU A 502 -28.56 15.55 -7.82
N VAL A 503 -27.51 15.38 -7.01
CA VAL A 503 -26.73 16.47 -6.41
C VAL A 503 -25.28 16.45 -6.94
N ASP A 504 -24.72 17.62 -7.23
CA ASP A 504 -23.30 17.76 -7.62
C ASP A 504 -22.47 18.30 -6.45
N ILE A 505 -22.13 17.41 -5.53
CA ILE A 505 -21.39 17.82 -4.34
C ILE A 505 -19.99 18.31 -4.66
N TYR A 506 -19.41 17.87 -5.79
CA TYR A 506 -18.09 18.31 -6.22
C TYR A 506 -18.11 19.75 -6.69
N GLN A 507 -19.02 20.12 -7.57
CA GLN A 507 -19.12 21.51 -8.06
C GLN A 507 -19.49 22.48 -6.94
N GLU A 508 -20.42 22.10 -6.06
CA GLU A 508 -20.79 22.94 -4.89
C GLU A 508 -19.57 23.27 -4.01
N VAL A 509 -18.77 22.25 -3.68
CA VAL A 509 -17.58 22.45 -2.83
C VAL A 509 -16.48 23.19 -3.57
N LYS A 510 -16.25 22.88 -4.84
CA LYS A 510 -15.27 23.59 -5.68
C LYS A 510 -15.58 25.09 -5.75
N GLN A 511 -16.84 25.47 -5.95
CA GLN A 511 -17.28 26.86 -5.97
C GLN A 511 -17.07 27.54 -4.62
N ARG A 512 -17.40 26.86 -3.51
CA ARG A 512 -17.22 27.41 -2.16
C ARG A 512 -15.76 27.63 -1.78
N LEU A 513 -14.85 26.76 -2.23
CA LEU A 513 -13.41 26.91 -2.00
C LEU A 513 -12.75 27.96 -2.90
N ALA A 514 -13.34 28.29 -4.05
CA ALA A 514 -12.83 29.32 -4.95
C ALA A 514 -13.05 30.75 -4.43
N VAL A 515 -13.95 30.95 -3.46
CA VAL A 515 -14.17 32.25 -2.82
C VAL A 515 -13.08 32.46 -1.77
N PRO A 516 -12.26 33.53 -1.85
CA PRO A 516 -11.22 33.78 -0.86
C PRO A 516 -11.84 33.97 0.52
N VAL A 517 -11.54 33.07 1.45
CA VAL A 517 -11.90 33.26 2.86
C VAL A 517 -11.00 34.37 3.41
N ARG A 518 -11.59 35.51 3.78
CA ARG A 518 -10.89 36.53 4.57
C ARG A 518 -10.50 35.90 5.90
N VAL A 519 -9.20 35.60 6.08
CA VAL A 519 -8.68 35.14 7.37
C VAL A 519 -8.73 36.31 8.33
N GLY A 520 -9.76 36.35 9.17
CA GLY A 520 -9.77 37.22 10.34
C GLY A 520 -8.84 36.63 11.38
N ALA A 521 -7.75 37.33 11.70
CA ALA A 521 -6.93 37.01 12.87
C ALA A 521 -7.83 36.98 14.12
N ARG A 522 -7.83 35.85 14.83
CA ARG A 522 -8.35 35.74 16.19
C ARG A 522 -7.40 34.93 17.03
#